data_AF-A0A1K1ZTV1-F1
#
_entry.id   AF-A0A1K1ZTV1-F1
#
_cell.length_a   1.000
_cell.length_b   1.000
_cell.length_c   1.000
_cell.angle_alpha   90.00
_cell.angle_beta   90.00
_cell.angle_gamma   90.00
#
_symmetry.space_group_name_H-M   'P 1'
#
loop_
_entity.id
_entity.type
_entity.pdbx_description
1 polymer ?
#
loop_
_entity_poly.entity_id
_entity_poly.type
_entity_poly.pdbx_seq_one_letter_code
_entity_poly.pdbx_strand_id
1 'polypeptide(L)'
;MNDSGQSKVFDVVQTVAVLAAIPLGVIPLVQYLASSDHGRLFRALFGEQTGSMALLLPGLVIAVAVVIVGVAEVGKKRGGAS
;
A
#
# COMPACT_ATOMS: atom_id res chain seq x y z
N MET A 1 7.52 29.56 -18.80
CA MET A 1 7.60 28.32 -19.60
C MET A 1 8.68 27.42 -19.00
N ASN A 2 8.37 26.72 -17.90
CA ASN A 2 9.28 25.74 -17.26
C ASN A 2 8.58 24.41 -16.96
N ASP A 3 7.42 24.13 -17.59
CA ASP A 3 6.58 22.96 -17.28
C ASP A 3 7.15 21.62 -17.79
N SER A 4 8.11 21.64 -18.72
CA SER A 4 8.64 20.43 -19.37
C SER A 4 9.70 19.68 -18.55
N GLY A 5 10.37 20.34 -17.60
CA GLY A 5 11.35 19.71 -16.71
C GLY A 5 10.71 19.06 -15.49
N GLN A 6 9.68 19.72 -14.92
CA GLN A 6 8.98 19.26 -13.73
C GLN A 6 8.10 18.02 -14.03
N SER A 7 7.50 17.95 -15.22
CA SER A 7 6.73 16.80 -15.67
C SER A 7 7.59 15.54 -15.82
N LYS A 8 8.78 15.65 -16.42
CA LYS A 8 9.72 14.52 -16.53
C LYS A 8 10.15 13.95 -15.18
N VAL A 9 10.42 14.82 -14.20
CA VAL A 9 10.79 14.34 -12.85
C VAL A 9 9.61 13.65 -12.17
N PHE A 10 8.39 14.19 -12.32
CA PHE A 10 7.18 13.55 -11.82
C PHE A 10 6.91 12.19 -12.47
N ASP A 11 7.08 12.07 -13.78
CA ASP A 11 6.90 10.80 -14.52
C ASP A 11 7.89 9.73 -14.07
N VAL A 12 9.16 10.10 -13.86
CA VAL A 12 10.19 9.18 -13.37
C VAL A 12 9.86 8.72 -11.95
N VAL A 13 9.51 9.65 -11.05
CA VAL A 13 9.15 9.32 -9.67
C VAL A 13 7.89 8.45 -9.62
N GLN A 14 6.89 8.74 -10.44
CA GLN A 14 5.66 7.95 -10.53
C GLN A 14 5.94 6.54 -11.07
N THR A 15 6.79 6.41 -12.09
CA THR A 15 7.17 5.12 -12.66
C THR A 15 7.92 4.27 -11.64
N VAL A 16 8.88 4.86 -10.91
CA VAL A 16 9.61 4.19 -9.84
C VAL A 16 8.67 3.82 -8.69
N ALA A 17 7.74 4.69 -8.32
CA ALA A 17 6.76 4.42 -7.27
C ALA A 17 5.84 3.26 -7.64
N VAL A 18 5.35 3.19 -8.89
CA VAL A 18 4.54 2.07 -9.38
C VAL A 18 5.36 0.78 -9.43
N LEU A 19 6.59 0.84 -9.93
CA LEU A 19 7.50 -0.30 -9.96
C LEU A 19 7.86 -0.83 -8.58
N ALA A 20 7.95 0.04 -7.57
CA ALA A 20 8.19 -0.35 -6.18
C ALA A 20 6.90 -0.86 -5.51
N ALA A 21 5.74 -0.29 -5.84
CA ALA A 21 4.46 -0.71 -5.29
C ALA A 21 4.07 -2.14 -5.67
N ILE A 22 4.45 -2.61 -6.86
CA ILE A 22 4.19 -3.98 -7.31
C ILE A 22 4.86 -5.02 -6.39
N PRO A 23 6.19 -5.05 -6.19
CA PRO A 23 6.83 -6.00 -5.28
C PRO A 23 6.42 -5.75 -3.83
N LEU A 24 6.24 -4.50 -3.39
CA LEU A 24 5.82 -4.19 -2.02
C LEU A 24 4.38 -4.59 -1.70
N GLY A 25 3.52 -4.77 -2.70
CA GLY A 25 2.16 -5.26 -2.52
C GLY A 25 2.01 -6.76 -2.83
N VAL A 26 2.49 -7.19 -3.99
CA VAL A 26 2.28 -8.55 -4.53
C VAL A 26 3.09 -9.58 -3.75
N ILE A 27 4.36 -9.30 -3.41
CA ILE A 27 5.20 -10.27 -2.67
C ILE A 27 4.61 -10.56 -1.28
N PRO A 28 4.27 -9.57 -0.45
CA PRO A 28 3.60 -9.85 0.83
C PRO A 28 2.24 -10.52 0.64
N LEU A 29 1.46 -10.18 -0.40
CA LEU A 29 0.19 -10.86 -0.66
C LEU A 29 0.39 -12.35 -0.98
N VAL A 30 1.35 -12.67 -1.86
CA VAL A 30 1.68 -14.06 -2.21
C VAL A 30 2.22 -14.82 -0.99
N GLN A 31 3.07 -14.18 -0.18
CA GLN A 31 3.56 -14.77 1.07
C GLN A 31 2.44 -15.02 2.07
N TYR A 32 1.46 -14.11 2.18
CA TYR A 32 0.28 -14.29 3.02
C TYR A 32 -0.57 -15.47 2.55
N LEU A 33 -0.86 -15.55 1.25
CA LEU A 33 -1.64 -16.64 0.67
C LEU A 33 -0.94 -18.01 0.74
N ALA A 34 0.39 -18.03 0.66
CA ALA A 34 1.19 -19.25 0.69
C ALA A 34 1.61 -19.68 2.11
N SER A 35 1.36 -18.86 3.14
CA SER A 35 1.79 -19.16 4.51
C SER A 35 0.63 -19.58 5.39
N SER A 36 0.75 -20.72 6.05
CA SER A 36 -0.22 -21.20 7.05
C SER A 36 -0.23 -20.34 8.32
N ASP A 37 0.85 -19.60 8.57
CA ASP A 37 0.99 -18.64 9.68
C ASP A 37 0.86 -17.20 9.16
N HIS A 38 -0.39 -16.79 9.03
CA HIS A 38 -0.80 -15.48 8.51
C HIS A 38 -0.28 -14.31 9.38
N GLY A 39 0.10 -14.55 10.64
CA GLY A 39 0.70 -13.55 11.52
C GLY A 39 2.19 -13.31 11.28
N ARG A 40 2.86 -14.20 10.54
CA ARG A 40 4.32 -14.14 10.33
C ARG A 40 4.76 -12.91 9.53
N LEU A 41 3.94 -12.47 8.58
CA LEU A 41 4.19 -11.26 7.80
C LEU A 41 4.10 -10.00 8.66
N PHE A 42 3.11 -9.96 9.54
CA PHE A 42 2.96 -8.88 10.50
C PHE A 42 4.12 -8.85 11.51
N ARG A 43 4.57 -10.00 12.00
CA ARG A 43 5.78 -10.09 12.84
C ARG A 43 7.05 -9.69 12.09
N ALA A 44 7.18 -10.04 10.82
CA ALA A 44 8.34 -9.64 10.02
C ALA A 44 8.40 -8.13 9.79
N LEU A 45 7.25 -7.47 9.62
CA LEU A 45 7.16 -6.03 9.37
C LEU A 45 7.21 -5.18 10.66
N PHE A 46 6.63 -5.67 11.76
CA PHE A 46 6.42 -4.87 12.97
C PHE A 46 7.01 -5.48 14.24
N GLY A 47 7.71 -6.61 14.15
CA GLY A 47 8.30 -7.34 15.28
C GLY A 47 7.31 -8.23 16.03
N GLU A 48 7.79 -8.93 17.07
CA GLU A 48 6.93 -9.64 18.02
C GLU A 48 6.21 -8.64 18.92
N GLN A 49 4.99 -8.28 18.51
CA GLN A 49 4.10 -7.46 19.32
C GLN A 49 3.39 -8.37 20.34
N THR A 50 3.64 -8.17 21.62
CA THR A 50 2.93 -8.85 22.72
C THR A 50 1.89 -7.92 23.37
N GLY A 51 0.79 -8.47 23.86
CA GLY A 51 -0.27 -7.69 24.51
C GLY A 51 -1.20 -6.93 23.55
N SER A 52 -1.76 -5.80 23.99
CA SER A 52 -2.76 -5.01 23.24
C SER A 52 -2.26 -4.46 21.89
N MET A 53 -0.95 -4.29 21.73
CA MET A 53 -0.32 -3.91 20.45
C MET A 53 -0.55 -4.96 19.36
N ALA A 54 -0.72 -6.24 19.71
CA ALA A 54 -0.99 -7.30 18.73
C ALA A 54 -2.34 -7.16 18.03
N LEU A 55 -3.29 -6.38 18.60
CA LEU A 55 -4.61 -6.13 18.02
C LEU A 55 -4.71 -4.74 17.38
N LEU A 56 -4.10 -3.73 18.02
CA LEU A 56 -4.15 -2.35 17.54
C LEU A 56 -3.44 -2.18 16.21
N LEU A 57 -2.29 -2.83 16.03
CA LEU A 57 -1.45 -2.65 14.86
C LEU A 57 -2.07 -3.25 13.59
N PRO A 58 -2.61 -4.49 13.60
CA PRO A 58 -3.44 -4.99 12.50
C PRO A 58 -4.67 -4.13 12.22
N GLY A 59 -5.37 -3.68 13.27
CA GLY A 59 -6.53 -2.81 13.12
C GLY A 59 -6.20 -1.48 12.42
N LEU A 60 -5.07 -0.86 12.78
CA LEU A 60 -4.60 0.37 12.16
C LEU A 60 -4.25 0.15 10.68
N VAL A 61 -3.56 -0.94 10.34
CA VAL A 61 -3.22 -1.26 8.95
C VAL A 61 -4.47 -1.48 8.10
N ILE A 62 -5.47 -2.19 8.63
CA ILE A 62 -6.76 -2.36 7.94
C ILE A 62 -7.44 -1.00 7.75
N ALA A 63 -7.50 -0.16 8.79
CA ALA A 63 -8.12 1.16 8.69
C ALA A 63 -7.46 2.04 7.62
N VAL A 64 -6.13 2.05 7.56
CA VAL A 64 -5.37 2.78 6.53
C VAL A 64 -5.64 2.21 5.14
N ALA A 65 -5.65 0.89 4.98
CA ALA A 65 -5.96 0.25 3.70
C ALA A 65 -7.37 0.62 3.20
N VAL A 66 -8.38 0.61 4.09
CA VAL A 66 -9.75 1.02 3.77
C VAL A 66 -9.81 2.48 3.33
N VAL A 67 -9.08 3.38 4.00
CA VAL A 67 -9.01 4.79 3.60
C VAL A 67 -8.39 4.95 2.22
N ILE A 68 -7.28 4.26 1.93
CA ILE A 68 -6.61 4.31 0.62
C ILE A 68 -7.56 3.83 -0.48
N VAL A 69 -8.19 2.67 -0.28
CA VAL A 69 -9.16 2.12 -1.25
C VAL A 69 -10.34 3.07 -1.43
N GLY A 70 -10.91 3.60 -0.34
CA GLY A 70 -12.02 4.54 -0.39
C GLY A 70 -11.67 5.81 -1.17
N VAL A 71 -10.49 6.40 -0.94
CA VAL A 71 -10.00 7.55 -1.70
C VAL A 71 -9.81 7.21 -3.18
N ALA A 72 -9.22 6.06 -3.48
CA ALA A 72 -9.03 5.60 -4.86
C ALA A 72 -10.35 5.35 -5.59
N GLU A 73 -11.33 4.71 -4.94
CA GLU A 73 -12.65 4.47 -5.51
C GLU A 73 -13.44 5.76 -5.73
N VAL A 74 -13.40 6.69 -4.78
CA VAL A 74 -14.04 8.01 -4.94
C VAL A 74 -13.38 8.80 -6.06
N GLY A 75 -12.05 8.75 -6.17
CA GLY A 75 -11.30 9.33 -7.28
C GLY A 75 -11.71 8.74 -8.63
N LYS A 76 -11.83 7.41 -8.72
CA LYS A 76 -12.24 6.71 -9.95
C LYS A 76 -13.68 7.03 -10.36
N LYS A 77 -14.61 7.13 -9.40
CA LYS A 77 -16.00 7.55 -9.67
C LYS A 77 -16.10 8.99 -10.17
N ARG A 78 -15.16 9.86 -9.79
CA ARG A 78 -15.10 11.25 -10.26
C ARG A 78 -14.38 11.41 -11.60
N GLY A 79 -13.43 10.53 -11.93
CA GLY A 79 -12.68 10.56 -13.20
C GLY A 79 -13.32 9.76 -14.34
N GLY A 80 -14.24 8.83 -14.06
CA GLY A 80 -14.95 8.02 -15.06
C GLY A 80 -16.23 8.65 -15.63
N ALA A 81 -16.43 9.96 -15.44
CA ALA A 81 -17.57 10.71 -15.97
C ALA A 81 -17.17 11.70 -17.10
N SER A 82 -16.00 11.51 -17.70
CA SER A 82 -15.56 12.23 -18.91
C SER A 82 -15.32 11.27 -20.06
#